data_AF-A0A5C5SDH2-F1
#
_entry.id   AF-A0A5C5SDH2-F1
#
_cell.length_a   1.000
_cell.length_b   1.000
_cell.length_c   1.000
_cell.angle_alpha   90.00
_cell.angle_beta   90.00
_cell.angle_gamma   90.00
#
_symmetry.space_group_name_H-M   'P 1'
#
loop_
_entity.id
_entity.type
_entity.pdbx_description
1 polymer ?
#
loop_
_entity_poly.entity_id
_entity_poly.type
_entity_poly.pdbx_seq_one_letter_code
_entity_poly.pdbx_strand_id
1 'polypeptide(L)'
;MDESDERLDNTSDKVYNEDVNGLKRNKNPNKRRPVPIVRQNRLTRLFRERGGKVWQDEEAFAYLDLQGADAICLGQDIIVLQRKPIISEILEELYHADQHFRGEIDTNSRESVVLAEIATQQYLLSVTEEYGIPKSEVKQTQKALKAYQKELEGLRNEK
;
A
#
# COMPACT_ATOMS: atom_id res chain seq x y z
N MET A 1 40.12 -57.94 40.15
CA MET A 1 38.80 -57.84 40.78
C MET A 1 38.45 -56.37 40.76
N ASP A 2 37.70 -55.79 39.83
CA ASP A 2 36.90 -56.22 38.66
C ASP A 2 36.92 -55.00 37.71
N GLU A 3 37.29 -55.12 36.43
CA GLU A 3 36.44 -55.43 35.26
C GLU A 3 35.23 -54.50 35.04
N SER A 4 35.37 -53.67 33.99
CA SER A 4 34.39 -53.22 32.97
C SER A 4 32.96 -52.80 33.36
N ASP A 5 32.50 -51.65 32.87
CA ASP A 5 31.53 -51.61 31.75
C ASP A 5 31.38 -50.18 31.20
N GLU A 6 31.46 -50.09 29.89
CA GLU A 6 31.35 -48.91 29.05
C GLU A 6 29.88 -48.78 28.64
N ARG A 7 29.19 -47.69 29.02
CA ARG A 7 27.84 -47.40 28.48
C ARG A 7 27.72 -45.97 28.03
N LEU A 8 27.96 -45.81 26.73
CA LEU A 8 27.47 -44.76 25.87
C LEU A 8 25.96 -44.57 26.08
N ASP A 9 25.53 -43.41 26.58
CA ASP A 9 24.13 -42.99 26.42
C ASP A 9 24.06 -41.96 25.30
N ASN A 10 23.79 -42.53 24.12
CA ASN A 10 23.52 -41.86 22.87
C ASN A 10 22.07 -41.37 22.89
N THR A 11 21.80 -40.23 23.54
CA THR A 11 20.50 -39.56 23.41
C THR A 11 20.48 -38.76 22.11
N SER A 12 20.34 -39.52 21.03
CA SER A 12 19.60 -39.22 19.81
C SER A 12 19.35 -37.73 19.52
N ASP A 13 20.17 -37.22 18.62
CA ASP A 13 19.85 -36.14 17.70
C ASP A 13 18.37 -36.13 17.35
N LYS A 14 17.65 -35.09 17.81
CA LYS A 14 16.35 -34.75 17.25
C LYS A 14 16.58 -34.24 15.83
N VAL A 15 16.59 -35.19 14.90
CA VAL A 15 16.45 -34.94 13.47
C VAL A 15 15.16 -34.15 13.29
N TYR A 16 15.28 -32.84 13.08
CA TYR A 16 14.17 -32.03 12.61
C TYR A 16 13.84 -32.51 11.21
N ASN A 17 12.79 -33.33 11.12
CA ASN A 17 12.29 -33.92 9.89
C ASN A 17 12.21 -32.89 8.75
N GLU A 18 12.75 -33.32 7.62
CA GLU A 18 12.69 -32.73 6.30
C GLU A 18 11.22 -32.62 5.83
N ASP A 19 10.47 -31.61 6.30
CA ASP A 19 9.16 -31.31 5.70
C ASP A 19 8.75 -29.84 5.78
N VAL A 20 9.72 -28.95 5.57
CA VAL A 20 9.51 -27.49 5.39
C VAL A 20 8.68 -27.13 4.14
N ASN A 21 8.25 -28.11 3.34
CA ASN A 21 7.36 -27.87 2.20
C ASN A 21 5.93 -27.51 2.63
N GLY A 22 5.43 -28.00 3.77
CA GLY A 22 4.11 -27.66 4.31
C GLY A 22 4.01 -26.27 4.96
N LEU A 23 5.16 -25.65 5.30
CA LEU A 23 5.26 -24.31 5.89
C LEU A 23 5.37 -23.20 4.84
N LYS A 24 5.43 -23.54 3.56
CA LYS A 24 5.45 -22.58 2.47
C LYS A 24 4.07 -21.95 2.32
N ARG A 25 3.87 -20.78 2.93
CA ARG A 25 2.72 -19.92 2.61
C ARG A 25 2.69 -19.70 1.11
N ASN A 26 1.59 -20.06 0.47
CA ASN A 26 1.33 -19.75 -0.93
C ASN A 26 1.32 -18.22 -1.09
N LYS A 27 2.44 -17.65 -1.56
CA LYS A 27 2.63 -16.23 -1.84
C LYS A 27 1.97 -15.92 -3.18
N ASN A 28 0.65 -16.08 -3.30
CA ASN A 28 -0.04 -15.57 -4.48
C ASN A 28 0.31 -14.08 -4.61
N PRO A 29 1.05 -13.68 -5.67
CA PRO A 29 1.52 -12.31 -5.82
C PRO A 29 0.37 -11.36 -6.13
N ASN A 30 -0.79 -11.88 -6.56
CA ASN A 30 -1.99 -11.13 -6.95
C ASN A 30 -3.03 -11.00 -5.84
N LYS A 31 -2.81 -11.62 -4.67
CA LYS A 31 -3.75 -11.51 -3.55
C LYS A 31 -3.65 -10.11 -2.94
N ARG A 32 -4.77 -9.38 -2.85
CA ARG A 32 -4.90 -8.10 -2.11
C ARG A 32 -4.33 -8.29 -0.69
N ARG A 33 -3.45 -7.39 -0.25
CA ARG A 33 -2.76 -7.50 1.05
C ARG A 33 -3.10 -6.31 1.95
N PRO A 34 -4.20 -6.40 2.72
CA PRO A 34 -4.56 -5.35 3.65
C PRO A 34 -3.41 -5.01 4.60
N VAL A 35 -3.23 -3.72 4.83
CA VAL A 35 -2.25 -3.20 5.78
C VAL A 35 -2.78 -3.41 7.20
N PRO A 36 -2.01 -4.05 8.11
CA PRO A 36 -2.39 -4.15 9.52
C PRO A 36 -2.52 -2.76 10.16
N ILE A 37 -3.49 -2.58 11.08
CA ILE A 37 -3.79 -1.27 11.68
C ILE A 37 -2.58 -0.58 12.32
N VAL A 38 -1.66 -1.34 12.94
CA VAL A 38 -0.41 -0.79 13.52
C VAL A 38 0.47 -0.15 12.44
N ARG A 39 0.57 -0.78 11.26
CA ARG A 39 1.34 -0.26 10.14
C ARG A 39 0.62 0.93 9.51
N GLN A 40 -0.69 0.85 9.33
CA GLN A 40 -1.50 1.98 8.83
C GLN A 40 -1.34 3.22 9.74
N ASN A 41 -1.36 3.03 11.06
CA ASN A 41 -1.17 4.11 12.02
C ASN A 41 0.21 4.76 11.93
N ARG A 42 1.26 3.99 11.62
CA ARG A 42 2.60 4.54 11.36
C ARG A 42 2.64 5.34 10.07
N LEU A 43 2.06 4.80 8.98
CA LEU A 43 2.02 5.46 7.67
C LEU A 43 1.30 6.81 7.74
N THR A 44 0.19 6.85 8.47
CA THR A 44 -0.67 8.04 8.59
C THR A 44 -0.28 8.97 9.73
N ARG A 45 0.82 8.70 10.44
CA ARG A 45 1.22 9.45 11.65
C ARG A 45 1.45 10.93 11.35
N LEU A 46 2.32 11.24 10.38
CA LEU A 46 2.67 12.63 10.03
C LEU A 46 1.45 13.41 9.55
N PHE A 47 0.59 12.77 8.76
CA PHE A 47 -0.68 13.33 8.31
C PHE A 47 -1.60 13.71 9.48
N ARG A 48 -1.70 12.86 10.50
CA ARG A 48 -2.48 13.15 11.71
C ARG A 48 -1.82 14.21 12.60
N GLU A 49 -0.49 14.18 12.73
CA GLU A 49 0.28 15.17 13.50
C GLU A 49 0.11 16.59 12.93
N ARG A 50 -0.09 16.73 11.61
CA ARG A 50 -0.42 18.02 10.97
C ARG A 50 -1.91 18.42 11.01
N GLY A 51 -2.75 17.65 11.70
CA GLY A 51 -4.19 17.92 11.84
C GLY A 51 -5.11 17.12 10.90
N GLY A 52 -4.55 16.28 10.03
CA GLY A 52 -5.32 15.46 9.10
C GLY A 52 -6.12 14.34 9.78
N LYS A 53 -7.29 14.01 9.22
CA LYS A 53 -8.21 12.98 9.70
C LYS A 53 -8.27 11.80 8.74
N VAL A 54 -8.08 10.61 9.28
CA VAL A 54 -8.35 9.36 8.55
C VAL A 54 -9.78 8.93 8.86
N TRP A 55 -10.68 9.06 7.89
CA TRP A 55 -12.08 8.65 8.01
C TRP A 55 -12.23 7.20 7.54
N GLN A 56 -12.60 6.30 8.47
CA GLN A 56 -12.59 4.85 8.26
C GLN A 56 -13.63 4.14 9.15
N ASP A 57 -14.87 4.61 9.13
CA ASP A 57 -16.03 4.00 9.78
C ASP A 57 -17.06 3.51 8.74
N GLU A 58 -18.22 3.04 9.18
CA GLU A 58 -19.27 2.53 8.27
C GLU A 58 -19.79 3.59 7.29
N GLU A 59 -19.81 4.87 7.69
CA GLU A 59 -20.22 5.96 6.82
C GLU A 59 -19.17 6.23 5.74
N ALA A 60 -17.88 6.16 6.08
CA ALA A 60 -16.79 6.23 5.11
C ALA A 60 -16.89 5.12 4.06
N PHE A 61 -17.23 3.88 4.46
CA PHE A 61 -17.35 2.78 3.51
C PHE A 61 -18.54 2.97 2.56
N ALA A 62 -19.70 3.37 3.09
CA ALA A 62 -20.87 3.69 2.28
C ALA A 62 -20.59 4.87 1.31
N TYR A 63 -19.82 5.86 1.77
CA TYR A 63 -19.38 6.97 0.92
C TYR A 63 -18.49 6.47 -0.22
N LEU A 64 -17.48 5.65 0.07
CA LEU A 64 -16.59 5.07 -0.95
C LEU A 64 -17.34 4.19 -1.95
N ASP A 65 -18.29 3.38 -1.48
CA ASP A 65 -19.16 2.56 -2.35
C ASP A 65 -20.01 3.43 -3.28
N LEU A 66 -20.56 4.54 -2.78
CA LEU A 66 -21.31 5.51 -3.59
C LEU A 66 -20.43 6.19 -4.66
N GLN A 67 -19.17 6.49 -4.33
CA GLN A 67 -18.22 7.07 -5.27
C GLN A 67 -17.60 6.03 -6.22
N GLY A 68 -17.76 4.74 -5.95
CA GLY A 68 -17.12 3.66 -6.71
C GLY A 68 -15.59 3.63 -6.57
N ALA A 69 -15.06 4.01 -5.40
CA ALA A 69 -13.64 4.13 -5.13
C ALA A 69 -13.18 3.26 -3.94
N ASP A 70 -11.91 2.83 -3.93
CA ASP A 70 -11.32 2.08 -2.82
C ASP A 70 -10.73 2.99 -1.72
N ALA A 71 -10.38 4.23 -2.07
CA ALA A 71 -9.91 5.29 -1.19
C ALA A 71 -10.13 6.65 -1.88
N ILE A 72 -10.23 7.73 -1.10
CA ILE A 72 -10.38 9.11 -1.61
C ILE A 72 -9.69 10.12 -0.68
N CYS A 73 -8.98 11.07 -1.26
CA CYS A 73 -8.51 12.28 -0.60
C CYS A 73 -9.52 13.42 -0.77
N LEU A 74 -9.95 14.02 0.35
CA LEU A 74 -10.87 15.16 0.38
C LEU A 74 -10.10 16.40 0.84
N GLY A 75 -9.45 17.07 -0.12
CA GLY A 75 -8.60 18.23 0.14
C GLY A 75 -7.33 17.88 0.92
N GLN A 76 -6.82 18.80 1.73
CA GLN A 76 -5.57 18.60 2.48
C GLN A 76 -5.76 17.84 3.81
N ASP A 77 -7.00 17.78 4.32
CA ASP A 77 -7.27 17.47 5.73
C ASP A 77 -7.92 16.09 5.95
N ILE A 78 -8.49 15.45 4.93
CA ILE A 78 -9.22 14.20 5.11
C ILE A 78 -8.80 13.18 4.06
N ILE A 79 -8.46 11.97 4.51
CA ILE A 79 -8.40 10.78 3.65
C ILE A 79 -9.46 9.78 4.09
N VAL A 80 -10.13 9.17 3.13
CA VAL A 80 -11.19 8.18 3.33
C VAL A 80 -10.66 6.82 2.89
N LEU A 81 -10.72 5.83 3.77
CA LEU A 81 -10.17 4.49 3.51
C LEU A 81 -11.24 3.42 3.68
N GLN A 82 -11.19 2.37 2.86
CA GLN A 82 -11.97 1.15 3.07
C GLN A 82 -11.54 0.41 4.35
N ARG A 83 -12.33 -0.58 4.81
CA ARG A 83 -12.05 -1.35 6.05
C ARG A 83 -10.70 -2.06 6.05
N LYS A 84 -10.22 -2.45 4.86
CA LYS A 84 -9.02 -3.26 4.67
C LYS A 84 -8.16 -2.68 3.53
N PRO A 85 -7.63 -1.46 3.71
CA PRO A 85 -6.93 -0.77 2.65
C PRO A 85 -5.58 -1.45 2.39
N ILE A 86 -5.13 -1.41 1.14
CA ILE A 86 -3.77 -1.81 0.75
C ILE A 86 -2.80 -0.65 0.88
N ILE A 87 -1.51 -0.94 0.68
CA ILE A 87 -0.48 0.05 0.94
C ILE A 87 -0.45 1.16 -0.11
N SER A 88 -0.68 0.83 -1.39
CA SER A 88 -0.75 1.85 -2.43
C SER A 88 -1.90 2.82 -2.21
N GLU A 89 -3.09 2.34 -1.85
CA GLU A 89 -4.26 3.17 -1.51
C GLU A 89 -3.93 4.18 -0.40
N ILE A 90 -3.29 3.74 0.69
CA ILE A 90 -2.92 4.66 1.79
C ILE A 90 -1.89 5.70 1.32
N LEU A 91 -0.85 5.27 0.61
CA LEU A 91 0.24 6.15 0.18
C LEU A 91 -0.21 7.16 -0.88
N GLU A 92 -1.11 6.76 -1.76
CA GLU A 92 -1.72 7.59 -2.80
C GLU A 92 -2.49 8.76 -2.16
N GLU A 93 -3.43 8.48 -1.25
CA GLU A 93 -4.20 9.55 -0.62
C GLU A 93 -3.36 10.46 0.27
N LEU A 94 -2.33 9.93 0.93
CA LEU A 94 -1.40 10.74 1.70
C LEU A 94 -0.62 11.72 0.81
N TYR A 95 -0.21 11.28 -0.39
CA TYR A 95 0.48 12.12 -1.35
C TYR A 95 -0.45 13.19 -1.93
N HIS A 96 -1.68 12.83 -2.28
CA HIS A 96 -2.69 13.80 -2.70
C HIS A 96 -2.99 14.86 -1.64
N ALA A 97 -3.15 14.45 -0.38
CA ALA A 97 -3.35 15.38 0.72
C ALA A 97 -2.16 16.35 0.86
N ASP A 98 -0.95 15.87 0.62
CA ASP A 98 0.26 16.70 0.63
C ASP A 98 0.35 17.67 -0.56
N GLN A 99 -0.05 17.23 -1.75
CA GLN A 99 -0.17 18.12 -2.92
C GLN A 99 -1.20 19.23 -2.68
N HIS A 100 -2.35 18.91 -2.05
CA HIS A 100 -3.32 19.91 -1.63
C HIS A 100 -2.74 20.88 -0.59
N PHE A 101 -2.04 20.35 0.42
CA PHE A 101 -1.39 21.17 1.45
C PHE A 101 -0.36 22.15 0.86
N ARG A 102 0.37 21.74 -0.18
CA ARG A 102 1.34 22.57 -0.90
C ARG A 102 0.72 23.49 -1.97
N GLY A 103 -0.59 23.39 -2.22
CA GLY A 103 -1.28 24.18 -3.24
C GLY A 103 -0.90 23.81 -4.68
N GLU A 104 -0.55 22.54 -4.93
CA GLU A 104 -0.04 22.06 -6.23
C GLU A 104 -1.12 21.59 -7.19
N ILE A 105 -2.36 21.46 -6.72
CA ILE A 105 -3.48 20.95 -7.50
C ILE A 105 -4.52 22.05 -7.65
N ASP A 106 -4.76 22.48 -8.88
CA ASP A 106 -6.00 23.18 -9.24
C ASP A 106 -7.06 22.14 -9.64
N THR A 107 -8.01 21.89 -8.73
CA THR A 107 -9.09 20.91 -8.96
C THR A 107 -10.07 21.32 -10.06
N ASN A 108 -10.03 22.57 -10.53
CA ASN A 108 -10.85 23.02 -11.66
C ASN A 108 -10.17 22.77 -13.02
N SER A 109 -8.90 22.35 -13.02
CA SER A 109 -8.13 22.08 -14.22
C SER A 109 -7.89 20.58 -14.37
N ARG A 110 -8.51 19.97 -15.39
CA ARG A 110 -8.29 18.54 -15.66
C ARG A 110 -6.83 18.22 -15.95
N GLU A 111 -6.11 19.10 -16.64
CA GLU A 111 -4.67 18.95 -16.84
C GLU A 111 -3.90 18.97 -15.52
N SER A 112 -4.24 19.87 -14.59
CA SER A 112 -3.60 19.92 -13.27
C SER A 112 -3.86 18.64 -12.46
N VAL A 113 -5.08 18.12 -12.49
CA VAL A 113 -5.44 16.86 -11.82
C VAL A 113 -4.66 15.70 -12.44
N VAL A 114 -4.63 15.56 -13.76
CA VAL A 114 -3.89 14.48 -14.43
C VAL A 114 -2.38 14.55 -14.15
N LEU A 115 -1.79 15.75 -14.09
CA LEU A 115 -0.39 15.91 -13.70
C LEU A 115 -0.15 15.49 -12.24
N ALA A 116 -1.08 15.82 -11.34
CA ALA A 116 -1.01 15.40 -9.94
C ALA A 116 -1.06 13.87 -9.81
N GLU A 117 -1.98 13.22 -10.54
CA GLU A 117 -2.08 11.75 -10.62
C GLU A 117 -0.78 11.12 -11.13
N ILE A 118 -0.19 11.65 -12.21
CA ILE A 118 1.09 11.17 -12.73
C ILE A 118 2.18 11.26 -11.67
N ALA A 119 2.27 12.38 -10.95
CA ALA A 119 3.24 12.57 -9.89
C ALA A 119 3.03 11.56 -8.73
N THR A 120 1.78 11.30 -8.34
CA THR A 120 1.45 10.31 -7.31
C THR A 120 1.86 8.90 -7.74
N GLN A 121 1.51 8.49 -8.98
CA GLN A 121 1.87 7.17 -9.47
C GLN A 121 3.40 7.01 -9.61
N GLN A 122 4.13 8.07 -10.00
CA GLN A 122 5.59 8.07 -10.01
C GLN A 122 6.19 7.94 -8.60
N TYR A 123 5.62 8.64 -7.61
CA TYR A 123 6.00 8.51 -6.21
C TYR A 123 5.82 7.08 -5.70
N LEU A 124 4.67 6.44 -5.94
CA LEU A 124 4.44 5.05 -5.53
C LEU A 124 5.49 4.09 -6.11
N LEU A 125 5.90 4.29 -7.37
CA LEU A 125 6.97 3.50 -7.99
C LEU A 125 8.33 3.77 -7.35
N SER A 126 8.65 5.01 -7.00
CA SER A 126 9.95 5.35 -6.40
C SER A 126 10.12 4.80 -4.99
N VAL A 127 9.02 4.69 -4.23
CA VAL A 127 9.04 4.19 -2.85
C VAL A 127 8.64 2.72 -2.71
N THR A 128 8.53 1.99 -3.83
CA THR A 128 8.08 0.60 -3.87
C THR A 128 8.92 -0.31 -2.97
N GLU A 129 10.25 -0.18 -2.97
CA GLU A 129 11.13 -1.00 -2.14
C GLU A 129 11.04 -0.62 -0.66
N GLU A 130 11.08 0.68 -0.36
CA GLU A 130 11.01 1.23 1.00
C GLU A 130 9.75 0.75 1.74
N TYR A 131 8.60 0.83 1.08
CA TYR A 131 7.32 0.42 1.65
C TYR A 131 6.97 -1.03 1.33
N GLY A 132 7.80 -1.76 0.58
CA GLY A 132 7.51 -3.15 0.20
C GLY A 132 6.16 -3.32 -0.49
N ILE A 133 5.86 -2.43 -1.46
CA ILE A 133 4.62 -2.45 -2.23
C ILE A 133 4.55 -3.76 -3.04
N PRO A 134 3.47 -4.56 -2.93
CA PRO A 134 3.34 -5.82 -3.65
C PRO A 134 3.41 -5.64 -5.17
N LYS A 135 4.04 -6.60 -5.88
CA LYS A 135 4.17 -6.57 -7.35
C LYS A 135 2.84 -6.41 -8.10
N SER A 136 1.73 -6.90 -7.54
CA SER A 136 0.40 -6.70 -8.12
C SER A 136 -0.05 -5.25 -8.10
N GLU A 137 0.22 -4.55 -6.99
CA GLU A 137 -0.09 -3.13 -6.83
C GLU A 137 0.82 -2.29 -7.74
N VAL A 138 2.13 -2.60 -7.79
CA VAL A 138 3.07 -1.97 -8.73
C VAL A 138 2.61 -2.08 -10.18
N LYS A 139 2.08 -3.24 -10.59
CA LYS A 139 1.52 -3.42 -11.95
C LYS A 139 0.30 -2.55 -12.20
N GLN A 140 -0.55 -2.36 -11.19
CA GLN A 140 -1.72 -1.47 -11.28
C GLN A 140 -1.27 -0.02 -11.39
N THR A 141 -0.34 0.43 -10.54
CA THR A 141 0.31 1.76 -10.59
C THR A 141 0.93 2.03 -11.96
N GLN A 142 1.67 1.08 -12.55
CA GLN A 142 2.24 1.22 -13.89
C GLN A 142 1.16 1.35 -14.98
N LYS A 143 0.04 0.65 -14.84
CA LYS A 143 -1.09 0.74 -15.77
C LYS A 143 -1.78 2.10 -15.65
N ALA A 144 -2.02 2.56 -14.42
CA ALA A 144 -2.61 3.88 -14.14
C ALA A 144 -1.73 5.01 -14.67
N LEU A 145 -0.42 4.97 -14.39
CA LEU A 145 0.55 5.94 -14.89
C LEU A 145 0.50 6.07 -16.43
N LYS A 146 0.47 4.94 -17.15
CA LYS A 146 0.36 4.96 -18.62
C LYS A 146 -0.97 5.54 -19.10
N ALA A 147 -2.07 5.28 -18.39
CA ALA A 147 -3.37 5.81 -18.73
C ALA A 147 -3.40 7.34 -18.57
N TYR A 148 -2.90 7.86 -17.46
CA TYR A 148 -2.82 9.30 -17.22
C TYR A 148 -1.86 10.02 -18.16
N GLN A 149 -0.72 9.41 -18.49
CA GLN A 149 0.20 9.96 -19.51
C GLN A 149 -0.48 10.09 -20.88
N LYS A 150 -1.26 9.09 -21.28
CA LYS A 150 -2.03 9.14 -22.53
C LYS A 150 -3.14 10.20 -22.48
N GLU A 151 -3.81 10.35 -21.35
CA GLU A 151 -4.83 11.38 -21.16
C GLU A 151 -4.21 12.79 -21.27
N LEU A 152 -3.07 13.02 -20.62
CA LEU A 152 -2.34 14.29 -20.70
C LEU A 152 -1.96 14.65 -22.13
N GLU A 153 -1.51 13.67 -22.92
CA GLU A 153 -1.20 13.86 -24.35
C GLU A 153 -2.46 14.28 -25.13
N GLY A 154 -3.61 13.63 -24.88
CA GLY A 154 -4.89 14.01 -25.47
C GLY A 154 -5.28 15.46 -25.16
N LEU A 155 -5.25 15.84 -23.88
CA LEU A 155 -5.58 17.20 -23.43
C LEU A 155 -4.69 18.28 -24.05
N ARG A 156 -3.43 17.95 -24.38
CA ARG A 156 -2.49 18.89 -25.00
C ARG A 156 -2.63 18.98 -26.51
N ASN A 157 -3.10 17.92 -27.16
CA ASN A 157 -3.34 17.89 -28.60
C ASN A 157 -4.69 18.51 -29.00
N GLU A 158 -5.61 18.67 -28.05
CA GLU A 158 -6.92 19.33 -28.24
C GLU A 158 -6.87 20.86 -28.05
N LYS A 159 -5.72 21.42 -27.65
CA LYS A 159 -5.45 22.86 -27.51
C LYS A 159 -4.88 23.46 -28.79
#